data_AF-A0A920IFI9-F1
#
_entry.id   AF-A0A920IFI9-F1
#
_cell.length_a   1.000
_cell.length_b   1.000
_cell.length_c   1.000
_cell.angle_alpha   90.00
_cell.angle_beta   90.00
_cell.angle_gamma   90.00
#
_symmetry.space_group_name_H-M   'P 1'
#
loop_
_entity.id
_entity.type
_entity.pdbx_description
1 polymer ?
#
loop_
_entity_poly.entity_id
_entity_poly.type
_entity_poly.pdbx_seq_one_letter_code
_entity_poly.pdbx_strand_id
1 'polypeptide(L)'
;MNASSLPRWIDIGLLPVLNLIAALTVAGVIIAIIGENPFVAMGVMIKGAFVYDGALGYTLFYTTNFIFTGLAVAVAFHAMLFNIGGEGQAMIGGLGVGLVVLFLDSVLPPLLVVILAVPAAAAFGAVWGVIPGWLQAKRGSHIVITTIMFNFIASSIMVWLLAGMLMAPGQMSPETRSFADGINLPLVYEVLQMVGFSVSRSPLNLSFVIALLACFGVWYLNLAD
;
A
#
# COMPACT_ATOMS: atom_id res chain seq x y z
N MET A 1 4.49 33.13 9.03
CA MET A 1 5.59 32.78 9.95
C MET A 1 6.65 32.08 9.11
N ASN A 2 7.75 32.75 8.82
CA ASN A 2 8.84 32.16 8.04
C ASN A 2 9.45 31.03 8.88
N ALA A 3 9.16 29.78 8.55
CA ALA A 3 9.90 28.66 9.10
C ALA A 3 11.33 28.82 8.62
N SER A 4 12.25 29.19 9.50
CA SER A 4 13.66 28.93 9.29
C SER A 4 13.77 27.44 9.00
N SER A 5 14.04 27.07 7.74
CA SER A 5 14.21 25.68 7.35
C SER A 5 15.27 25.09 8.25
N LEU A 6 14.91 24.03 8.98
CA LEU A 6 15.87 23.32 9.79
C LEU A 6 17.00 22.83 8.87
N PRO A 7 18.24 22.74 9.38
CA PRO A 7 19.31 22.08 8.64
C PRO A 7 18.85 20.71 8.15
N ARG A 8 19.09 20.39 6.87
CA ARG A 8 18.57 19.15 6.24
C ARG A 8 18.88 17.86 7.01
N TRP A 9 20.00 17.81 7.74
CA TRP A 9 20.36 16.65 8.56
C TRP A 9 19.43 16.46 9.78
N ILE A 10 18.84 17.55 10.29
CA ILE A 10 17.83 17.49 11.36
C ILE A 10 16.54 16.88 10.82
N ASP A 11 16.08 17.35 9.67
CA ASP A 11 14.82 16.88 9.07
C ASP A 11 14.90 15.43 8.59
N ILE A 12 16.01 15.06 7.94
CA ILE A 12 16.17 13.72 7.34
C ILE A 12 16.62 12.68 8.37
N GLY A 13 17.43 13.08 9.36
CA GLY A 13 18.07 12.15 10.30
C GLY A 13 17.54 12.28 11.72
N LEU A 14 17.72 13.45 12.33
CA LEU A 14 17.46 13.62 13.77
C LEU A 14 15.98 13.46 14.13
N LEU A 15 15.06 14.11 13.39
CA LEU A 15 13.64 14.06 13.66
C LEU A 15 13.06 12.64 13.57
N PRO A 16 13.33 11.84 12.50
CA PRO A 16 12.88 10.45 12.45
C PRO A 16 13.42 9.60 13.59
N VAL A 17 14.70 9.77 13.97
CA VAL A 17 15.31 9.02 15.08
C VAL A 17 14.64 9.39 16.41
N LEU A 18 14.38 10.67 16.66
CA LEU A 18 13.69 11.13 17.87
C LEU A 18 12.25 10.59 17.92
N ASN A 19 11.53 10.63 16.80
CA ASN A 19 10.18 10.07 16.70
C ASN A 19 10.17 8.57 16.96
N LEU A 20 11.17 7.83 16.43
CA LEU A 20 11.32 6.40 16.67
C LEU A 20 11.60 6.12 18.15
N ILE A 21 12.52 6.84 18.79
CA ILE A 21 12.83 6.68 20.22
C ILE A 21 11.59 6.99 21.07
N ALA A 22 10.86 8.07 20.75
CA ALA A 22 9.64 8.43 21.46
C ALA A 22 8.58 7.33 21.33
N ALA A 23 8.34 6.81 20.11
CA ALA A 23 7.40 5.73 19.88
C ALA A 23 7.79 4.45 20.64
N LEU A 24 9.08 4.06 20.61
CA LEU A 24 9.59 2.90 21.35
C LEU A 24 9.47 3.09 22.88
N THR A 25 9.70 4.31 23.36
CA THR A 25 9.56 4.64 24.78
C THR A 25 8.12 4.49 25.23
N VAL A 26 7.17 5.08 24.48
CA VAL A 26 5.73 4.97 24.79
C VAL A 26 5.27 3.52 24.73
N ALA A 27 5.63 2.78 23.67
CA ALA A 27 5.31 1.36 23.55
C ALA A 27 5.90 0.55 24.72
N GLY A 28 7.15 0.84 25.10
CA GLY A 28 7.82 0.18 26.22
C GLY A 28 7.14 0.46 27.56
N VAL A 29 6.69 1.68 27.81
CA VAL A 29 5.92 2.03 29.01
C VAL A 29 4.61 1.25 29.06
N ILE A 30 3.90 1.13 27.93
CA ILE A 30 2.66 0.35 27.86
C ILE A 30 2.92 -1.13 28.17
N ILE A 31 3.98 -1.71 27.60
CA ILE A 31 4.38 -3.11 27.87
C ILE A 31 4.68 -3.31 29.37
N ALA A 32 5.39 -2.35 29.99
CA ALA A 32 5.68 -2.41 31.41
C ALA A 32 4.41 -2.34 32.28
N ILE A 33 3.42 -1.53 31.89
CA ILE A 33 2.12 -1.41 32.60
C ILE A 33 1.35 -2.74 32.53
N ILE A 34 1.46 -3.49 31.44
CA ILE A 34 0.82 -4.80 31.27
C ILE A 34 1.53 -5.90 32.10
N GLY A 35 2.68 -5.59 32.71
CA GLY A 35 3.46 -6.52 33.54
C GLY A 35 4.50 -7.32 32.75
N GLU A 36 4.71 -6.99 31.47
CA GLU A 36 5.67 -7.65 30.60
C GLU A 36 7.00 -6.88 30.53
N ASN A 37 8.10 -7.55 30.16
CA ASN A 37 9.41 -6.91 30.05
C ASN A 37 9.57 -6.18 28.69
N PRO A 38 9.70 -4.83 28.66
CA PRO A 38 9.81 -4.05 27.42
C PRO A 38 11.05 -4.40 26.59
N PHE A 39 12.17 -4.71 27.23
CA PHE A 39 13.41 -5.03 26.54
C PHE A 39 13.32 -6.37 25.82
N VAL A 40 12.62 -7.35 26.40
CA VAL A 40 12.35 -8.64 25.74
C VAL A 40 11.46 -8.42 24.53
N ALA A 41 10.38 -7.64 24.67
CA ALA A 41 9.48 -7.32 23.56
C ALA A 41 10.20 -6.57 22.42
N MET A 42 11.03 -5.58 22.73
CA MET A 42 11.87 -4.90 21.73
C MET A 42 12.85 -5.87 21.05
N GLY A 43 13.46 -6.78 21.82
CA GLY A 43 14.33 -7.82 21.28
C GLY A 43 13.60 -8.77 20.31
N VAL A 44 12.36 -9.16 20.62
CA VAL A 44 11.52 -9.97 19.72
C VAL A 44 11.17 -9.20 18.45
N MET A 45 10.84 -7.92 18.55
CA MET A 45 10.54 -7.08 17.40
C MET A 45 11.76 -6.92 16.46
N ILE A 46 12.95 -6.67 17.01
CA ILE A 46 14.20 -6.59 16.22
C ILE A 46 14.49 -7.93 15.54
N LYS A 47 14.34 -9.04 16.27
CA LYS A 47 14.54 -10.37 15.69
C LYS A 47 13.55 -10.66 14.57
N GLY A 48 12.29 -10.30 14.77
CA GLY A 48 11.22 -10.42 13.78
C GLY A 48 11.42 -9.55 12.54
N ALA A 49 12.13 -8.43 12.65
CA ALA A 49 12.40 -7.53 11.54
C ALA A 49 13.67 -7.88 10.75
N PHE A 50 14.73 -8.36 11.42
CA PHE A 50 16.04 -8.51 10.77
C PHE A 50 16.70 -9.88 10.92
N VAL A 51 16.40 -10.63 11.98
CA VAL A 51 17.25 -11.78 12.36
C VAL A 51 16.68 -13.11 11.86
N TYR A 52 15.36 -13.30 11.92
CA TYR A 52 14.77 -14.56 11.47
C TYR A 52 14.86 -14.74 9.96
N ASP A 53 14.84 -15.99 9.51
CA ASP A 53 14.86 -16.30 8.08
C ASP A 53 13.67 -15.67 7.36
N GLY A 54 13.97 -14.85 6.35
CA GLY A 54 12.94 -14.12 5.60
C GLY A 54 12.37 -12.89 6.31
N ALA A 55 12.77 -12.58 7.55
CA ALA A 55 12.30 -11.42 8.33
C ALA A 55 12.42 -10.11 7.55
N LEU A 56 13.60 -9.85 6.99
CA LEU A 56 13.86 -8.65 6.19
C LEU A 56 12.94 -8.59 4.97
N GLY A 57 12.63 -9.73 4.34
CA GLY A 57 11.68 -9.79 3.23
C GLY A 57 10.25 -9.41 3.65
N TYR A 58 9.80 -9.85 4.83
CA TYR A 58 8.54 -9.38 5.42
C TYR A 58 8.56 -7.88 5.71
N THR A 59 9.64 -7.38 6.32
CA THR A 59 9.79 -5.94 6.62
C THR A 59 9.74 -5.11 5.34
N LEU A 60 10.43 -5.51 4.28
CA LEU A 60 10.40 -4.81 3.00
C LEU A 60 9.03 -4.94 2.29
N PHE A 61 8.37 -6.09 2.42
CA PHE A 61 7.02 -6.28 1.89
C PHE A 61 6.02 -5.30 2.54
N TYR A 62 6.02 -5.17 3.86
CA TYR A 62 5.18 -4.16 4.54
C TYR A 62 5.60 -2.73 4.24
N THR A 63 6.91 -2.46 4.16
CA THR A 63 7.45 -1.15 3.76
C THR A 63 6.93 -0.72 2.38
N THR A 64 6.75 -1.67 1.44
CA THR A 64 6.22 -1.39 0.10
C THR A 64 4.84 -0.71 0.16
N ASN A 65 3.95 -1.20 1.02
CA ASN A 65 2.63 -0.58 1.22
C ASN A 65 2.74 0.83 1.81
N PHE A 66 3.67 1.04 2.75
CA PHE A 66 3.91 2.37 3.32
C PHE A 66 4.48 3.36 2.29
N ILE A 67 5.33 2.91 1.37
CA ILE A 67 5.83 3.75 0.28
C ILE A 67 4.67 4.18 -0.62
N PHE A 68 3.85 3.25 -1.12
CA PHE A 68 2.75 3.60 -2.02
C PHE A 68 1.69 4.48 -1.35
N THR A 69 1.33 4.19 -0.11
CA THR A 69 0.38 5.02 0.65
C THR A 69 0.93 6.42 0.90
N GLY A 70 2.21 6.53 1.28
CA GLY A 70 2.90 7.82 1.42
C GLY A 70 2.94 8.60 0.11
N LEU A 71 3.26 7.96 -1.01
CA LEU A 71 3.29 8.59 -2.34
C LEU A 71 1.90 9.05 -2.78
N ALA A 72 0.85 8.26 -2.56
CA ALA A 72 -0.52 8.62 -2.90
C ALA A 72 -0.96 9.91 -2.20
N VAL A 73 -0.57 10.06 -0.93
CA VAL A 73 -0.83 11.27 -0.13
C VAL A 73 0.08 12.41 -0.59
N ALA A 74 1.38 12.18 -0.72
CA ALA A 74 2.36 13.20 -1.11
C ALA A 74 2.00 13.85 -2.45
N VAL A 75 1.67 13.08 -3.48
CA VAL A 75 1.31 13.60 -4.80
C VAL A 75 0.04 14.46 -4.74
N ALA A 76 -0.97 14.04 -3.98
CA ALA A 76 -2.20 14.85 -3.81
C ALA A 76 -1.92 16.18 -3.09
N PHE A 77 -1.03 16.18 -2.09
CA PHE A 77 -0.63 17.38 -1.37
C PHE A 77 0.14 18.38 -2.24
N HIS A 78 0.88 17.94 -3.26
CA HIS A 78 1.53 18.85 -4.21
C HIS A 78 0.49 19.68 -4.99
N ALA A 79 -0.71 19.13 -5.23
CA ALA A 79 -1.83 19.87 -5.80
C ALA A 79 -2.63 20.69 -4.77
N MET A 80 -2.13 20.84 -3.53
CA MET A 80 -2.83 21.46 -2.40
C MET A 80 -4.19 20.82 -2.07
N LEU A 81 -4.38 19.55 -2.46
CA LEU A 81 -5.61 18.80 -2.20
C LEU A 81 -5.39 17.85 -1.02
N PHE A 82 -6.14 18.09 0.05
CA PHE A 82 -6.18 17.18 1.19
C PHE A 82 -7.16 16.04 0.93
N ASN A 83 -6.70 15.03 0.17
CA ASN A 83 -7.49 13.85 -0.18
C ASN A 83 -7.42 12.77 0.92
N ILE A 84 -8.55 12.44 1.55
CA ILE A 84 -8.67 11.35 2.54
C ILE A 84 -9.36 10.10 1.92
N GLY A 85 -9.70 10.16 0.63
CA GLY A 85 -10.40 9.10 -0.11
C GLY A 85 -9.53 7.96 -0.61
N GLY A 86 -8.26 7.87 -0.16
CA GLY A 86 -7.31 6.87 -0.63
C GLY A 86 -7.76 5.43 -0.38
N GLU A 87 -8.46 5.19 0.72
CA GLU A 87 -9.02 3.87 1.06
C GLU A 87 -10.05 3.40 0.01
N GLY A 88 -11.00 4.26 -0.37
CA GLY A 88 -11.99 3.94 -1.39
C GLY A 88 -11.36 3.76 -2.77
N GLN A 89 -10.36 4.58 -3.12
CA GLN A 89 -9.59 4.40 -4.35
C GLN A 89 -8.84 3.06 -4.37
N ALA A 90 -8.26 2.64 -3.24
CA ALA A 90 -7.59 1.35 -3.11
C ALA A 90 -8.57 0.18 -3.23
N MET A 91 -9.75 0.27 -2.60
CA MET A 91 -10.80 -0.75 -2.71
C MET A 91 -11.27 -0.94 -4.17
N ILE A 92 -11.58 0.16 -4.86
CA ILE A 92 -12.05 0.12 -6.25
C ILE A 92 -10.91 -0.23 -7.21
N GLY A 93 -9.68 0.18 -6.93
CA GLY A 93 -8.49 -0.31 -7.64
C GLY A 93 -8.32 -1.82 -7.49
N GLY A 94 -8.52 -2.36 -6.29
CA GLY A 94 -8.53 -3.80 -6.01
C GLY A 94 -9.63 -4.54 -6.76
N LEU A 95 -10.82 -3.93 -6.90
CA LEU A 95 -11.87 -4.45 -7.79
C LEU A 95 -11.40 -4.54 -9.24
N GLY A 96 -10.69 -3.52 -9.74
CA GLY A 96 -10.09 -3.54 -11.08
C GLY A 96 -9.13 -4.72 -11.28
N VAL A 97 -8.26 -4.99 -10.29
CA VAL A 97 -7.39 -6.18 -10.28
C VAL A 97 -8.23 -7.45 -10.31
N GLY A 98 -9.19 -7.57 -9.39
CA GLY A 98 -10.03 -8.76 -9.25
C GLY A 98 -10.78 -9.09 -10.54
N LEU A 99 -11.40 -8.10 -11.18
CA LEU A 99 -12.12 -8.30 -12.43
C LEU A 99 -11.17 -8.76 -13.55
N VAL A 100 -10.04 -8.08 -13.75
CA VAL A 100 -9.07 -8.47 -14.80
C VAL A 100 -8.56 -9.90 -14.58
N VAL A 101 -8.19 -10.25 -13.36
CA VAL A 101 -7.70 -11.59 -13.04
C VAL A 101 -8.81 -12.62 -13.23
N LEU A 102 -10.01 -12.40 -12.69
CA LEU A 102 -11.12 -13.37 -12.76
C LEU A 102 -11.62 -13.63 -14.18
N PHE A 103 -11.50 -12.65 -15.09
CA PHE A 103 -11.92 -12.81 -16.49
C PHE A 103 -10.81 -13.34 -17.40
N LEU A 104 -9.53 -13.09 -17.09
CA LEU A 104 -8.43 -13.40 -18.00
C LEU A 104 -7.51 -14.53 -17.51
N ASP A 105 -7.63 -14.97 -16.26
CA ASP A 105 -6.78 -16.02 -15.67
C ASP A 105 -6.82 -17.37 -16.41
N SER A 106 -7.94 -17.68 -17.05
CA SER A 106 -8.12 -18.90 -17.84
C SER A 106 -7.68 -18.77 -19.30
N VAL A 107 -7.43 -17.53 -19.78
CA VAL A 107 -7.21 -17.24 -21.20
C VAL A 107 -5.77 -16.83 -21.48
N LEU A 108 -5.14 -16.08 -20.57
CA LEU A 108 -3.84 -15.45 -20.79
C LEU A 108 -2.77 -16.04 -19.86
N PRO A 109 -1.49 -16.00 -20.27
CA PRO A 109 -0.39 -16.41 -19.40
C PRO A 109 -0.35 -15.56 -18.12
N PRO A 110 0.02 -16.15 -16.96
CA PRO A 110 -0.03 -15.45 -15.67
C PRO A 110 0.67 -14.09 -15.63
N LEU A 111 1.87 -13.99 -16.23
CA LEU A 111 2.62 -12.73 -16.28
C LEU A 111 1.86 -11.64 -17.03
N LEU A 112 1.17 -11.99 -18.12
CA LEU A 112 0.43 -11.03 -18.92
C LEU A 112 -0.85 -10.56 -18.19
N VAL A 113 -1.50 -11.46 -17.45
CA VAL A 113 -2.62 -11.09 -16.56
C VAL A 113 -2.15 -10.07 -15.50
N VAL A 114 -1.00 -10.30 -14.87
CA VAL A 114 -0.43 -9.36 -13.87
C VAL A 114 -0.09 -8.01 -14.51
N ILE A 115 0.50 -8.00 -15.70
CA ILE A 115 0.83 -6.77 -16.45
C ILE A 115 -0.44 -5.97 -16.78
N LEU A 116 -1.57 -6.63 -17.05
CA LEU A 116 -2.86 -5.97 -17.32
C LEU A 116 -3.59 -5.55 -16.03
N ALA A 117 -3.40 -6.28 -14.93
CA ALA A 117 -4.04 -5.99 -13.65
C ALA A 117 -3.53 -4.69 -13.02
N VAL A 118 -2.23 -4.40 -13.13
CA VAL A 118 -1.63 -3.16 -12.60
C VAL A 118 -2.25 -1.87 -13.19
N PRO A 119 -2.32 -1.68 -14.53
CA PRO A 119 -2.96 -0.51 -15.11
C PRO A 119 -4.48 -0.50 -14.87
N ALA A 120 -5.13 -1.66 -14.77
CA ALA A 120 -6.54 -1.71 -14.40
C ALA A 120 -6.77 -1.19 -12.97
N ALA A 121 -5.91 -1.54 -12.01
CA ALA A 121 -5.96 -1.00 -10.65
C ALA A 121 -5.83 0.52 -10.65
N ALA A 122 -4.84 1.04 -11.40
CA ALA A 122 -4.62 2.48 -11.54
C ALA A 122 -5.81 3.19 -12.19
N ALA A 123 -6.38 2.62 -13.26
CA ALA A 123 -7.53 3.18 -13.97
C ALA A 123 -8.77 3.23 -13.07
N PHE A 124 -9.10 2.14 -12.39
CA PHE A 124 -10.26 2.07 -11.50
C PHE A 124 -10.11 3.03 -10.30
N GLY A 125 -8.94 3.07 -9.67
CA GLY A 125 -8.65 4.02 -8.59
C GLY A 125 -8.73 5.47 -9.06
N ALA A 126 -8.19 5.77 -10.25
CA ALA A 126 -8.25 7.10 -10.85
C ALA A 126 -9.69 7.52 -11.17
N VAL A 127 -10.48 6.65 -11.81
CA VAL A 127 -11.90 6.92 -12.08
C VAL A 127 -12.65 7.20 -10.77
N TRP A 128 -12.36 6.45 -9.70
CA TRP A 128 -12.98 6.68 -8.40
C TRP A 128 -12.60 8.05 -7.82
N GLY A 129 -11.32 8.44 -7.92
CA GLY A 129 -10.83 9.73 -7.46
C GLY A 129 -11.30 10.94 -8.28
N VAL A 130 -11.53 10.75 -9.58
CA VAL A 130 -12.03 11.80 -10.49
C VAL A 130 -13.42 12.28 -10.06
N ILE A 131 -14.28 11.42 -9.52
CA ILE A 131 -15.65 11.80 -9.17
C ILE A 131 -15.67 12.85 -8.03
N PRO A 132 -15.02 12.66 -6.86
CA PRO A 132 -14.88 13.69 -5.85
C PRO A 132 -14.17 14.95 -6.35
N GLY A 133 -13.10 14.80 -7.15
CA GLY A 133 -12.36 15.94 -7.71
C GLY A 133 -13.23 16.81 -8.63
N TRP A 134 -14.05 16.18 -9.47
CA TRP A 134 -15.00 16.88 -10.33
C TRP A 134 -16.11 17.58 -9.53
N LEU A 135 -16.63 16.93 -8.48
CA LEU A 135 -17.63 17.54 -7.59
C LEU A 135 -17.07 18.78 -6.87
N GLN A 136 -15.81 18.72 -6.42
CA GLN A 136 -15.14 19.89 -5.86
C GLN A 136 -15.02 21.01 -6.92
N ALA A 137 -14.48 20.70 -8.11
CA ALA A 137 -14.21 21.70 -9.14
C ALA A 137 -15.48 22.37 -9.68
N LYS A 138 -16.58 21.61 -9.85
CA LYS A 138 -17.82 22.13 -10.46
C LYS A 138 -18.85 22.64 -9.46
N ARG A 139 -18.95 22.03 -8.27
CA ARG A 139 -19.98 22.34 -7.27
C ARG A 139 -19.44 23.00 -6.01
N GLY A 140 -18.12 23.20 -5.89
CA GLY A 140 -17.51 23.74 -4.69
C GLY A 140 -17.66 22.82 -3.47
N SER A 141 -17.86 21.52 -3.69
CA SER A 141 -17.97 20.55 -2.59
C SER A 141 -16.63 20.43 -1.84
N HIS A 142 -16.68 20.35 -0.51
CA HIS A 142 -15.46 20.26 0.29
C HIS A 142 -14.77 18.90 0.08
N ILE A 143 -13.56 18.92 -0.48
CA ILE A 143 -12.85 17.70 -0.93
C ILE A 143 -12.70 16.66 0.17
N VAL A 144 -12.39 17.09 1.39
CA VAL A 144 -12.23 16.19 2.54
C VAL A 144 -13.51 15.43 2.83
N ILE A 145 -14.65 16.11 2.93
CA ILE A 145 -15.93 15.49 3.26
C ILE A 145 -16.36 14.56 2.13
N THR A 146 -16.28 15.02 0.88
CA THR A 146 -16.67 14.21 -0.28
C THR A 146 -15.81 12.96 -0.39
N THR A 147 -14.50 13.06 -0.21
CA THR A 147 -13.60 11.89 -0.32
C THR A 147 -13.81 10.89 0.82
N ILE A 148 -14.07 11.34 2.06
CA ILE A 148 -14.46 10.46 3.17
C ILE A 148 -15.77 9.73 2.87
N MET A 149 -16.79 10.45 2.40
CA MET A 149 -18.08 9.83 2.04
C MET A 149 -17.93 8.78 0.93
N PHE A 150 -17.05 9.03 -0.02
CA PHE A 150 -16.76 8.09 -1.09
C PHE A 150 -16.03 6.82 -0.63
N ASN A 151 -15.32 6.83 0.49
CA ASN A 151 -14.79 5.59 1.09
C ASN A 151 -15.94 4.67 1.54
N PHE A 152 -16.96 5.21 2.22
CA PHE A 152 -18.13 4.44 2.63
C PHE A 152 -18.94 3.91 1.45
N ILE A 153 -19.08 4.71 0.38
CA ILE A 153 -19.74 4.26 -0.85
C ILE A 153 -18.92 3.12 -1.48
N ALA A 154 -17.60 3.25 -1.59
CA ALA A 154 -16.73 2.21 -2.13
C ALA A 154 -16.87 0.90 -1.33
N SER A 155 -16.80 1.00 0.00
CA SER A 155 -17.00 -0.15 0.90
C SER A 155 -18.37 -0.80 0.68
N SER A 156 -19.44 -0.01 0.53
CA SER A 156 -20.80 -0.52 0.33
C SER A 156 -20.94 -1.24 -1.02
N ILE A 157 -20.32 -0.70 -2.07
CA ILE A 157 -20.26 -1.34 -3.40
C ILE A 157 -19.47 -2.65 -3.33
N MET A 158 -18.33 -2.66 -2.65
CA MET A 158 -17.52 -3.87 -2.48
C MET A 158 -18.31 -4.97 -1.76
N VAL A 159 -19.00 -4.65 -0.67
CA VAL A 159 -19.86 -5.62 0.03
C VAL A 159 -20.97 -6.13 -0.89
N TRP A 160 -21.66 -5.24 -1.62
CA TRP A 160 -22.73 -5.63 -2.54
C TRP A 160 -22.23 -6.55 -3.67
N LEU A 161 -21.05 -6.27 -4.24
CA LEU A 161 -20.46 -7.10 -5.29
C LEU A 161 -20.00 -8.45 -4.75
N LEU A 162 -19.30 -8.47 -3.62
CA LEU A 162 -18.70 -9.70 -3.06
C LEU A 162 -19.71 -10.62 -2.38
N ALA A 163 -20.81 -10.09 -1.86
CA ALA A 163 -21.93 -10.89 -1.35
C ALA A 163 -22.97 -11.25 -2.43
N GLY A 164 -22.81 -10.70 -3.64
CA GLY A 164 -23.75 -10.85 -4.75
C GLY A 164 -23.08 -11.45 -5.97
N MET A 165 -22.76 -10.61 -6.95
CA MET A 165 -22.34 -11.03 -8.30
C MET A 165 -20.98 -11.74 -8.36
N LEU A 166 -20.05 -11.40 -7.46
CA LEU A 166 -18.68 -11.93 -7.49
C LEU A 166 -18.46 -13.04 -6.46
N MET A 167 -19.47 -13.40 -5.67
CA MET A 167 -19.35 -14.40 -4.62
C MET A 167 -19.01 -15.78 -5.18
N ALA A 168 -18.07 -16.49 -4.56
CA ALA A 168 -17.73 -17.85 -4.93
C ALA A 168 -18.93 -18.80 -4.74
N PRO A 169 -19.27 -19.65 -5.74
CA PRO A 169 -20.36 -20.60 -5.61
C PRO A 169 -20.14 -21.55 -4.43
N GLY A 170 -21.14 -21.67 -3.55
CA GLY A 170 -21.11 -22.57 -2.40
C GLY A 170 -20.38 -22.03 -1.17
N GLN A 171 -19.90 -20.79 -1.19
CA GLN A 171 -19.36 -20.11 -0.01
C GLN A 171 -20.40 -19.19 0.64
N MET A 172 -20.34 -19.07 1.96
CA MET A 172 -21.09 -18.06 2.72
C MET A 172 -20.27 -16.79 2.99
N SER A 173 -18.95 -16.86 2.80
CA SER A 173 -18.06 -15.71 2.92
C SER A 173 -18.15 -14.83 1.68
N PRO A 174 -18.22 -13.49 1.83
CA PRO A 174 -18.25 -12.55 0.71
C PRO A 174 -16.86 -12.42 0.09
N GLU A 175 -16.42 -13.45 -0.61
CA GLU A 175 -15.15 -13.52 -1.33
C GLU A 175 -15.34 -14.07 -2.73
N THR A 176 -14.46 -13.70 -3.64
CA THR A 176 -14.45 -14.26 -4.99
C THR A 176 -13.92 -15.67 -4.96
N ARG A 177 -14.09 -16.41 -6.06
CA ARG A 177 -13.29 -17.63 -6.25
C ARG A 177 -11.80 -17.28 -6.16
N SER A 178 -10.99 -18.26 -5.76
CA SER A 178 -9.53 -18.13 -5.84
C SER A 178 -9.09 -17.90 -7.29
N PHE A 179 -8.05 -17.09 -7.45
CA PHE A 179 -7.40 -16.88 -8.73
C PHE A 179 -6.67 -18.17 -9.16
N ALA A 180 -6.48 -18.34 -10.47
CA ALA A 180 -5.72 -19.48 -10.97
C ALA A 180 -4.27 -19.45 -10.47
N ASP A 181 -3.68 -20.64 -10.33
CA ASP A 181 -2.32 -20.80 -9.82
C ASP A 181 -1.29 -20.05 -10.70
N GLY A 182 -0.29 -19.45 -10.04
CA GLY A 182 0.78 -18.73 -10.72
C GLY A 182 0.47 -17.27 -11.06
N ILE A 183 -0.75 -16.78 -10.81
CA ILE A 183 -1.10 -15.35 -10.99
C ILE A 183 -0.73 -14.56 -9.75
N ASN A 184 0.57 -14.45 -9.52
CA ASN A 184 1.16 -13.66 -8.45
C ASN A 184 2.22 -12.73 -9.04
N LEU A 185 2.47 -11.61 -8.36
CA LEU A 185 3.65 -10.81 -8.66
C LEU A 185 4.90 -11.68 -8.43
N PRO A 186 5.90 -11.66 -9.34
CA PRO A 186 7.10 -12.45 -9.17
C PRO A 186 7.78 -12.14 -7.83
N LEU A 187 8.10 -13.19 -7.09
CA LEU A 187 8.71 -13.07 -5.76
C LEU A 187 10.21 -12.82 -5.92
N VAL A 188 10.77 -11.95 -5.08
CA VAL A 188 12.19 -11.55 -5.18
C VAL A 188 13.11 -12.75 -4.96
N TYR A 189 12.76 -13.64 -4.02
CA TYR A 189 13.57 -14.84 -3.78
C TYR A 189 13.57 -15.81 -4.98
N GLU A 190 12.47 -15.91 -5.73
CA GLU A 190 12.38 -16.75 -6.94
C GLU A 190 13.29 -16.19 -8.04
N VAL A 191 13.24 -14.87 -8.26
CA VAL A 191 14.11 -14.18 -9.22
C VAL A 191 15.59 -14.33 -8.84
N LEU A 192 15.93 -14.18 -7.56
CA LEU A 192 17.32 -14.31 -7.10
C LEU A 192 17.83 -15.76 -7.20
N GLN A 193 16.97 -16.75 -6.95
CA GLN A 193 17.31 -18.16 -7.14
C GLN A 193 17.58 -18.50 -8.61
N MET A 194 16.85 -17.89 -9.56
CA MET A 194 17.12 -18.05 -11.00
C MET A 194 18.52 -17.52 -11.40
N VAL A 195 19.03 -16.53 -10.67
CA VAL A 195 20.36 -15.92 -10.89
C VAL A 195 21.47 -16.64 -10.08
N GLY A 196 21.12 -17.68 -9.31
CA GLY A 196 22.07 -18.51 -8.57
C GLY A 196 22.31 -18.11 -7.11
N PHE A 197 21.50 -17.20 -6.55
CA PHE A 197 21.57 -16.81 -5.14
C PHE A 197 20.54 -17.58 -4.30
N SER A 198 20.98 -18.28 -3.27
CA SER A 198 20.09 -18.94 -2.30
C SER A 198 19.62 -17.94 -1.24
N VAL A 199 18.41 -17.41 -1.41
CA VAL A 199 17.77 -16.48 -0.47
C VAL A 199 16.59 -17.16 0.22
N SER A 200 16.39 -16.86 1.51
CA SER A 200 15.27 -17.35 2.30
C SER A 200 13.93 -16.95 1.68
N ARG A 201 12.95 -17.87 1.73
CA ARG A 201 11.59 -17.60 1.23
C ARG A 201 10.96 -16.45 2.01
N SER A 202 10.38 -15.49 1.30
CA SER A 202 9.70 -14.34 1.89
C SER A 202 8.61 -13.83 0.94
N PRO A 203 7.59 -13.11 1.42
CA PRO A 203 6.53 -12.55 0.58
C PRO A 203 6.99 -11.35 -0.25
N LEU A 204 8.25 -10.93 -0.12
CA LEU A 204 8.80 -9.82 -0.88
C LEU A 204 8.69 -10.11 -2.38
N ASN A 205 8.02 -9.21 -3.09
CA ASN A 205 7.78 -9.33 -4.53
C ASN A 205 8.28 -8.07 -5.26
N LEU A 206 8.27 -8.12 -6.60
CA LEU A 206 8.79 -7.04 -7.44
C LEU A 206 8.06 -5.70 -7.28
N SER A 207 6.89 -5.64 -6.60
CA SER A 207 6.26 -4.34 -6.30
C SER A 207 7.13 -3.43 -5.44
N PHE A 208 8.07 -3.98 -4.64
CA PHE A 208 9.04 -3.16 -3.92
C PHE A 208 9.93 -2.35 -4.86
N VAL A 209 10.38 -2.97 -5.96
CA VAL A 209 11.18 -2.29 -6.99
C VAL A 209 10.34 -1.22 -7.69
N ILE A 210 9.08 -1.54 -8.01
CA ILE A 210 8.14 -0.57 -8.59
C ILE A 210 7.91 0.61 -7.63
N ALA A 211 7.81 0.37 -6.32
CA ALA A 211 7.65 1.40 -5.31
C ALA A 211 8.86 2.34 -5.24
N LEU A 212 10.09 1.79 -5.30
CA LEU A 212 11.31 2.59 -5.35
C LEU A 212 11.39 3.42 -6.64
N LEU A 213 11.05 2.83 -7.79
CA LEU A 213 11.00 3.54 -9.07
C LEU A 213 9.95 4.66 -9.05
N ALA A 214 8.78 4.42 -8.46
CA ALA A 214 7.75 5.43 -8.29
C ALA A 214 8.21 6.56 -7.35
N CYS A 215 8.91 6.23 -6.27
CA CYS A 215 9.48 7.21 -5.34
C CYS A 215 10.53 8.09 -6.06
N PHE A 216 11.44 7.49 -6.82
CA PHE A 216 12.40 8.22 -7.65
C PHE A 216 11.70 9.08 -8.70
N GLY A 217 10.66 8.56 -9.36
CA GLY A 217 9.87 9.29 -10.34
C GLY A 217 9.21 10.54 -9.77
N VAL A 218 8.57 10.43 -8.59
CA VAL A 218 7.98 11.59 -7.90
C VAL A 218 9.05 12.59 -7.47
N TRP A 219 10.17 12.12 -6.92
CA TRP A 219 11.30 12.99 -6.57
C TRP A 219 11.83 13.76 -7.78
N TYR A 220 12.01 13.08 -8.91
CA TYR A 220 12.48 13.72 -10.15
C TYR A 220 11.51 14.77 -10.68
N LEU A 221 10.20 14.47 -10.68
CA LEU A 221 9.17 15.43 -11.10
C LEU A 221 9.18 16.68 -10.20
N ASN A 222 9.33 16.51 -8.89
CA ASN A 222 9.41 17.62 -7.95
C ASN A 222 10.70 18.43 -8.03
N LEU A 223 11.76 17.92 -8.66
CA LEU A 223 12.98 18.69 -8.94
C LEU A 223 12.85 19.57 -10.19
N ALA A 224 11.85 19.31 -11.03
CA ALA A 224 11.63 20.01 -12.29
C ALA A 224 10.76 21.29 -12.15
N ASP A 225 10.18 21.50 -10.96
CA ASP A 225 9.43 22.70 -10.55
C ASP A 225 10.32 23.64 -9.69
#